data_AF-A0A3D2G5Y1-F1
#
_entry.id   AF-A0A3D2G5Y1-F1
#
_cell.length_a   1.000
_cell.length_b   1.000
_cell.length_c   1.000
_cell.angle_alpha   90.00
_cell.angle_beta   90.00
_cell.angle_gamma   90.00
#
_symmetry.space_group_name_H-M   'P 1'
#
loop_
_entity.id
_entity.type
_entity.pdbx_description
1 polymer ?
#
loop_
_entity_poly.entity_id
_entity_poly.type
_entity_poly.pdbx_seq_one_letter_code
_entity_poly.pdbx_strand_id
1 'polypeptide(L)'
;MVESFLVNTRRYVEKVNNAIKQNEFEEHLKNITNQFLKSSLYYKDDYEINTEGRIDSVIKVNGITQILIENKKLSNKNEMATDSFSGI
;
A
#
# COMPACT_ATOMS: atom_id res chain seq x y z
N MET A 1 -6.22 -16.47 9.87
CA MET A 1 -5.11 -15.73 9.26
C MET A 1 -5.20 -15.75 7.73
N VAL A 2 -5.23 -16.91 7.07
CA VAL A 2 -5.41 -16.98 5.60
C VAL A 2 -6.79 -16.49 5.16
N GLU A 3 -7.86 -16.88 5.87
CA GLU A 3 -9.23 -16.43 5.55
C GLU A 3 -9.41 -14.91 5.71
N SER A 4 -8.88 -14.34 6.80
CA SER A 4 -8.93 -12.89 7.04
C SER A 4 -8.15 -12.11 5.98
N PHE A 5 -6.98 -12.61 5.57
CA PHE A 5 -6.21 -12.02 4.48
C PHE A 5 -6.99 -12.07 3.15
N LEU A 6 -7.59 -13.22 2.80
CA LEU A 6 -8.38 -13.37 1.58
C LEU A 6 -9.59 -12.42 1.56
N VAL A 7 -10.32 -12.30 2.66
CA VAL A 7 -11.45 -11.38 2.80
C VAL A 7 -11.00 -9.93 2.63
N ASN A 8 -9.90 -9.54 3.28
CA ASN A 8 -9.37 -8.19 3.17
C ASN A 8 -8.87 -7.87 1.76
N THR A 9 -8.27 -8.84 1.07
CA THR A 9 -7.83 -8.68 -0.33
C THR A 9 -9.01 -8.45 -1.26
N ARG A 10 -10.11 -9.19 -1.10
CA ARG A 10 -11.34 -8.96 -1.89
C ARG A 10 -11.89 -7.56 -1.68
N ARG A 11 -12.02 -7.13 -0.41
CA ARG A 11 -12.47 -5.78 -0.05
C ARG A 11 -11.56 -4.69 -0.60
N TYR A 12 -10.25 -4.92 -0.58
CA TYR A 12 -9.26 -4.01 -1.15
C TYR A 12 -9.48 -3.84 -2.66
N VAL A 13 -9.57 -4.93 -3.41
CA VAL A 13 -9.80 -4.90 -4.86
C VAL A 13 -11.10 -4.17 -5.21
N GLU A 14 -12.18 -4.44 -4.48
CA GLU A 14 -13.46 -3.73 -4.67
C GLU A 14 -13.32 -2.21 -4.45
N LYS A 15 -12.70 -1.80 -3.35
CA LYS A 15 -12.46 -0.37 -3.04
C LYS A 15 -11.61 0.30 -4.10
N VAL A 16 -10.51 -0.32 -4.52
CA VAL A 16 -9.61 0.21 -5.56
C VAL A 16 -10.36 0.36 -6.88
N ASN A 17 -11.11 -0.67 -7.31
CA ASN A 17 -11.87 -0.61 -8.55
C ASN A 17 -12.92 0.50 -8.52
N ASN A 18 -13.60 0.71 -7.40
CA ASN A 18 -14.57 1.79 -7.24
C ASN A 18 -13.90 3.17 -7.29
N ALA A 19 -12.77 3.34 -6.59
CA ALA A 19 -12.00 4.58 -6.62
C ALA A 19 -11.49 4.92 -8.03
N ILE A 20 -11.02 3.92 -8.79
CA ILE A 20 -10.63 4.09 -10.19
C ILE A 20 -11.81 4.53 -11.04
N LYS A 21 -12.97 3.86 -10.92
CA LYS A 21 -14.19 4.20 -11.67
C LYS A 21 -14.66 5.63 -11.39
N GLN A 22 -14.47 6.10 -10.15
CA GLN A 22 -14.83 7.44 -9.71
C GLN A 22 -13.74 8.49 -10.02
N ASN A 23 -12.62 8.08 -10.64
CA ASN A 23 -11.46 8.94 -10.92
C ASN A 23 -10.90 9.64 -9.67
N GLU A 24 -10.97 8.97 -8.52
CA GLU A 24 -10.56 9.48 -7.21
C GLU A 24 -9.08 9.89 -7.19
N PHE A 25 -8.71 10.80 -6.29
CA PHE A 25 -7.33 11.29 -6.12
C PHE A 25 -6.36 10.21 -5.64
N GLU A 26 -5.06 10.41 -5.88
CA GLU A 26 -4.02 9.45 -5.49
C GLU A 26 -4.04 9.20 -3.98
N GLU A 27 -4.28 10.27 -3.21
CA GLU A 27 -4.45 10.23 -1.77
C GLU A 27 -5.56 9.28 -1.31
N HIS A 28 -6.67 9.17 -2.07
CA HIS A 28 -7.73 8.22 -1.73
C HIS A 28 -7.26 6.77 -1.92
N LEU A 29 -6.55 6.50 -3.02
CA LEU A 29 -5.96 5.19 -3.28
C LEU A 29 -4.89 4.81 -2.24
N LYS A 30 -4.04 5.77 -1.83
CA LYS A 30 -3.09 5.63 -0.72
C LYS A 30 -3.78 5.16 0.56
N ASN A 31 -4.85 5.86 0.92
CA ASN A 31 -5.63 5.53 2.11
C ASN A 31 -6.27 4.13 2.04
N ILE A 32 -6.76 3.70 0.88
CA ILE A 32 -7.28 2.34 0.68
C ILE A 32 -6.18 1.28 0.87
N THR A 33 -4.99 1.49 0.31
CA THR A 33 -3.83 0.60 0.49
C THR A 33 -3.42 0.52 1.96
N ASN A 34 -3.30 1.66 2.64
CA ASN A 34 -2.90 1.70 4.05
C ASN A 34 -3.91 0.99 4.95
N GLN A 35 -5.21 1.14 4.69
CA GLN A 35 -6.25 0.40 5.41
C GLN A 35 -6.15 -1.11 5.18
N PHE A 36 -5.90 -1.55 3.95
CA PHE A 36 -5.72 -2.96 3.64
C PHE A 36 -4.50 -3.55 4.36
N LEU A 37 -3.35 -2.89 4.26
CA LEU A 37 -2.12 -3.33 4.92
C LEU A 37 -2.30 -3.40 6.44
N LYS A 38 -2.92 -2.38 7.05
CA LYS A 38 -3.25 -2.40 8.48
C LYS A 38 -4.14 -3.58 8.84
N SER A 39 -5.26 -3.73 8.14
CA SER A 39 -6.24 -4.79 8.42
C SER A 39 -5.71 -6.21 8.18
N SER A 40 -4.71 -6.36 7.32
CA SER A 40 -4.16 -7.66 6.89
C SER A 40 -2.87 -8.05 7.60
N LEU A 41 -2.07 -7.09 8.07
CA LEU A 41 -0.73 -7.32 8.61
C LEU A 41 -0.59 -7.00 10.10
N TYR A 42 -1.50 -6.21 10.70
CA TYR A 42 -1.46 -5.91 12.13
C TYR A 42 -2.06 -7.05 12.95
N TYR A 43 -1.39 -8.19 12.94
CA TYR A 43 -1.73 -9.33 13.81
C TYR A 43 -0.60 -9.68 14.79
N LYS A 44 0.53 -8.96 14.73
CA LYS A 44 1.66 -9.10 15.65
C LYS A 44 2.10 -7.71 16.11
N ASP A 45 2.36 -7.58 17.40
CA ASP A 45 2.74 -6.33 18.06
C ASP A 45 4.05 -5.74 17.49
N ASP A 46 4.86 -6.55 16.82
CA ASP A 46 6.16 -6.17 16.27
C ASP A 46 6.11 -5.43 14.93
N TYR A 47 4.93 -5.36 14.27
CA TYR A 47 4.76 -4.74 12.95
C TYR A 47 4.07 -3.38 13.05
N GLU A 48 4.68 -2.37 12.43
CA GLU A 48 4.11 -1.02 12.33
C GLU A 48 4.04 -0.58 10.86
N ILE A 49 2.96 0.12 10.49
CA ILE A 49 2.75 0.75 9.18
C ILE A 49 2.30 2.20 9.36
N ASN A 50 3.19 3.12 9.03
CA ASN A 50 2.96 4.55 9.19
C ASN A 50 3.41 5.32 7.94
N THR A 51 2.83 6.49 7.72
CA THR A 51 3.44 7.50 6.85
C THR A 51 4.70 8.02 7.52
N GLU A 52 5.79 8.21 6.77
CA GLU A 52 7.05 8.71 7.32
C GLU A 52 7.70 9.70 6.35
N GLY A 53 7.76 10.97 6.76
CA GLY A 53 8.25 12.05 5.91
C GLY A 53 7.41 12.19 4.63
N ARG A 54 8.05 11.96 3.48
CA ARG A 54 7.41 12.04 2.14
C ARG A 54 7.01 10.68 1.58
N ILE A 55 7.18 9.60 2.35
CA ILE A 55 6.85 8.24 1.91
C ILE A 55 5.41 7.91 2.27
N ASP A 56 4.65 7.38 1.30
CA ASP A 56 3.24 7.06 1.47
C ASP A 56 2.98 5.98 2.53
N SER A 57 3.89 5.01 2.67
CA SER A 57 3.92 4.08 3.79
C SER A 57 5.26 3.42 4.03
N VAL A 58 5.56 3.21 5.31
CA VAL A 58 6.73 2.48 5.78
C VAL A 58 6.26 1.31 6.64
N ILE A 59 6.73 0.10 6.35
CA ILE A 59 6.56 -1.06 7.24
C ILE A 59 7.84 -1.24 8.05
N LYS A 60 7.70 -1.19 9.39
CA LYS A 60 8.76 -1.47 10.35
C LYS A 60 8.52 -2.78 11.06
N VAL A 61 9.61 -3.49 11.36
CA VAL A 61 9.61 -4.68 12.22
C VAL A 61 10.58 -4.41 13.36
N ASN A 62 10.10 -4.46 14.61
CA ASN A 62 10.90 -4.11 15.79
C ASN A 62 11.55 -2.71 15.69
N GLY A 63 10.81 -1.73 15.15
CA GLY A 63 11.30 -0.36 14.94
C GLY A 63 12.27 -0.17 13.77
N ILE A 64 12.65 -1.25 13.06
CA ILE A 64 13.56 -1.18 11.91
C ILE A 64 12.74 -1.15 10.61
N THR A 65 12.98 -0.16 9.77
CA THR A 65 12.36 -0.05 8.43
C THR A 65 12.74 -1.24 7.55
N GLN A 66 11.73 -1.94 7.04
CA GLN A 66 11.90 -3.10 6.14
C GLN A 66 11.37 -2.82 4.73
N ILE A 67 10.26 -2.10 4.62
CA ILE A 67 9.58 -1.86 3.35
C ILE A 67 9.20 -0.39 3.25
N LEU A 68 9.46 0.20 2.08
CA LEU A 68 8.93 1.49 1.65
C LEU A 68 7.89 1.23 0.56
N ILE A 69 6.76 1.89 0.66
CA ILE A 69 5.66 1.78 -0.30
C ILE A 69 5.35 3.17 -0.82
N GLU A 70 5.35 3.31 -2.14
CA GLU A 70 4.92 4.49 -2.86
C GLU A 70 3.73 4.11 -3.74
N ASN A 71 2.66 4.88 -3.65
CA ASN A 71 1.40 4.62 -4.32
C ASN A 71 1.23 5.64 -5.44
N LYS A 72 1.04 5.16 -6.66
CA LYS A 72 0.72 6.02 -7.81
C LYS A 72 -0.65 5.73 -8.39
N LYS A 73 -1.29 6.76 -8.92
CA LYS A 73 -2.45 6.55 -9.81
C LYS A 73 -2.02 5.74 -11.03
N LEU A 74 -2.88 4.82 -11.47
CA LEU A 74 -2.70 4.05 -12.71
C LEU A 74 -2.48 4.92 -13.96
N SER A 75 -3.06 6.12 -13.97
CA SER A 75 -2.88 7.09 -15.06
C SER A 75 -1.52 7.79 -15.03
N ASN A 76 -0.81 7.80 -13.90
CA ASN A 76 0.45 8.52 -13.72
C ASN A 76 1.67 7.61 -13.93
N LYS A 77 1.80 7.09 -15.15
CA LYS A 77 2.87 6.13 -15.50
C LYS A 77 4.28 6.75 -15.48
N ASN A 78 4.39 8.07 -15.56
CA ASN A 78 5.67 8.78 -15.59
C ASN A 78 6.41 8.71 -14.25
N GLU A 79 5.69 8.49 -13.15
CA GLU A 79 6.25 8.37 -11.80
C GLU A 79 6.45 6.90 -11.38
N MET A 80 6.10 5.94 -12.24
CA MET A 80 6.35 4.53 -12.00
C MET A 80 7.82 4.22 -12.32
N ALA A 81 8.42 3.34 -11.53
CA ALA A 81 9.73 2.79 -11.88
C ALA A 81 9.64 2.17 -13.28
N THR A 82 10.46 2.65 -14.20
CA THR A 82 10.68 2.04 -15.50
C THR A 82 11.78 0.98 -15.35
N ASP A 83 11.83 0.01 -16.27
CA ASP A 83 12.76 -1.13 -16.24
C ASP A 83 14.25 -0.76 -16.46
N SER A 84 14.72 0.36 -15.94
CA SER A 84 16.14 0.68 -15.83
C SER A 84 16.70 0.24 -14.48
N PHE A 85 16.42 -1.00 -14.07
CA PHE A 85 17.13 -1.62 -12.95
C PHE A 85 18.46 -2.17 -13.47
N SER A 86 19.47 -1.31 -13.55
CA SER A 86 20.88 -1.72 -13.76
C SER A 86 21.59 -1.76 -12.40
N GLY A 87 21.59 -2.92 -11.76
CA GLY A 87 22.45 -3.20 -10.60
C GLY A 87 21.73 -3.87 -9.45
N ILE A 88 21.69 -5.21 -9.46
CA ILE A 88 22.74 -6.06 -8.89
C ILE A 88 22.93 -7.27 -9.82
#